data_AF-A0A932RMM3-F1
#
_entry.id   AF-A0A932RMM3-F1
#
_cell.length_a   1.000
_cell.length_b   1.000
_cell.length_c   1.000
_cell.angle_alpha   90.00
_cell.angle_beta   90.00
_cell.angle_gamma   90.00
#
_symmetry.space_group_name_H-M   'P 1'
#
loop_
_entity.id
_entity.type
_entity.pdbx_description
1 polymer ?
#
loop_
_entity_poly.entity_id
_entity_poly.type
_entity_poly.pdbx_seq_one_letter_code
_entity_poly.pdbx_strand_id
1 'polypeptide(L)'
;MPAAAYIAEDLVKVVGEENEKETIVLAWGDPVEVLGEKNGRTRVQVRGRDGKPWIGTVKGKLPTQPKSVLQFSMVDVQQGDGMVLQTPEGKVLFIDGGDNKLFARYAAARFGGTSQDQPLEVEAMLITHGDADHFAGLSEIVKSETHKTPRKRLFLHPRRVFHNGLVKGPEKLKVEQIFGRTVETSTGRAVVDLVDDLREAPAARMNTHFKRWAESIRHWAEHGPIEMRRLAFGDGDAFDFLSSEGIKVSVYGPIPQTLTVGGKKVAALPLLHTPPKTVALPGEEKSGAFSASHTINGHSVVLRLEYGNVRFLLSGDLNQESMEALRKKVLAKELESEILKVPHHGSADFDQSALEAIAPVVSLISSGDESAKKEYIHPRATLMGALGRASRGNPALVFCTELAAFFAVRGLSVDQKTKKVYFGFERTSFGIIHVRTDGERVLVFTHSGKAELKEAYRFDVDAQHQVEFAADVKKR
;
A
#
# COMPACT_ATOMS: atom_id res chain seq x y z
N MET A 1 -9.74 -19.27 11.80
CA MET A 1 -10.73 -20.31 11.48
C MET A 1 -10.90 -20.33 9.97
N PRO A 2 -10.87 -21.49 9.30
CA PRO A 2 -11.33 -21.57 7.92
C PRO A 2 -12.80 -21.13 7.88
N ALA A 3 -13.14 -20.24 6.96
CA ALA A 3 -14.51 -19.75 6.83
C ALA A 3 -15.37 -20.79 6.11
N ALA A 4 -16.60 -21.01 6.56
CA ALA A 4 -17.54 -21.90 5.88
C ALA A 4 -18.11 -21.25 4.60
N ALA A 5 -18.22 -19.91 4.60
CA ALA A 5 -18.61 -19.11 3.45
C ALA A 5 -18.09 -17.66 3.58
N TYR A 6 -18.32 -16.87 2.54
CA TYR A 6 -18.00 -15.44 2.51
C TYR A 6 -19.24 -14.62 2.16
N ILE A 7 -19.30 -13.37 2.61
CA ILE A 7 -20.40 -12.45 2.31
C ILE A 7 -20.42 -12.14 0.79
N ALA A 8 -21.59 -12.23 0.15
CA ALA A 8 -21.78 -11.90 -1.28
C ALA A 8 -22.40 -10.49 -1.52
N GLU A 9 -22.89 -9.86 -0.45
CA GLU A 9 -23.44 -8.51 -0.44
C GLU A 9 -22.36 -7.45 -0.22
N ASP A 10 -22.59 -6.20 -0.66
CA ASP A 10 -21.61 -5.11 -0.48
C ASP A 10 -21.24 -4.88 0.99
N LEU A 11 -22.27 -4.65 1.82
CA LEU A 11 -22.16 -4.31 3.22
C LEU A 11 -23.33 -4.92 4.02
N VAL A 12 -23.00 -5.72 5.03
CA VAL A 12 -23.95 -6.44 5.87
C VAL A 12 -23.78 -6.03 7.32
N LYS A 13 -24.85 -5.48 7.92
CA LYS A 13 -24.90 -5.17 9.35
C LYS A 13 -25.30 -6.43 10.13
N VAL A 14 -24.41 -6.86 11.02
CA VAL A 14 -24.65 -7.91 12.01
C VAL A 14 -24.93 -7.26 13.36
N VAL A 15 -26.04 -7.64 14.00
CA VAL A 15 -26.47 -7.16 15.32
C VAL A 15 -26.19 -8.23 16.36
N GLY A 16 -25.55 -7.88 17.48
CA GLY A 16 -25.18 -8.82 18.53
C GLY A 16 -26.39 -9.53 19.14
N GLU A 17 -26.24 -10.82 19.44
CA GLU A 17 -27.30 -11.61 20.08
C GLU A 17 -27.43 -11.29 21.58
N GLU A 18 -26.33 -11.00 22.26
CA GLU A 18 -26.32 -10.66 23.70
C GLU A 18 -26.62 -9.18 23.96
N ASN A 19 -26.29 -8.31 23.00
CA ASN A 19 -26.46 -6.86 23.11
C ASN A 19 -26.76 -6.25 21.74
N GLU A 20 -28.01 -5.87 21.50
CA GLU A 20 -28.45 -5.31 20.21
C GLU A 20 -27.82 -3.95 19.87
N LYS A 21 -27.21 -3.27 20.85
CA LYS A 21 -26.45 -2.03 20.60
C LYS A 21 -25.06 -2.31 20.00
N GLU A 22 -24.56 -3.55 20.10
CA GLU A 22 -23.30 -3.94 19.51
C GLU A 22 -23.50 -4.42 18.08
N THR A 23 -22.78 -3.77 17.16
CA THR A 23 -22.89 -4.05 15.73
C THR A 23 -21.53 -4.19 15.08
N ILE A 24 -21.47 -5.07 14.08
CA ILE A 24 -20.34 -5.25 13.17
C ILE A 24 -20.88 -5.11 11.74
N VAL A 25 -20.17 -4.34 10.92
CA VAL A 25 -20.45 -4.27 9.48
C VAL A 25 -19.41 -5.13 8.78
N LEU A 26 -19.88 -6.18 8.11
CA LEU A 26 -19.07 -6.99 7.21
C LEU A 26 -19.14 -6.41 5.81
N ALA A 27 -18.06 -6.53 5.06
CA ALA A 27 -18.00 -6.19 3.65
C ALA A 27 -18.01 -7.44 2.76
N TRP A 28 -18.28 -7.24 1.48
CA TRP A 28 -18.15 -8.26 0.45
C TRP A 28 -16.80 -8.99 0.54
N GLY A 29 -16.87 -10.33 0.54
CA GLY A 29 -15.72 -11.20 0.69
C GLY A 29 -15.23 -11.44 2.13
N ASP A 30 -15.86 -10.84 3.15
CA ASP A 30 -15.52 -11.13 4.54
C ASP A 30 -16.04 -12.54 4.95
N PRO A 31 -15.29 -13.26 5.80
CA PRO A 31 -15.65 -14.61 6.22
C PRO A 31 -16.85 -14.61 7.18
N VAL A 32 -17.76 -15.57 7.00
CA VAL A 32 -18.95 -15.76 7.82
C VAL A 32 -19.32 -17.24 7.94
N GLU A 33 -19.85 -17.63 9.09
CA GLU A 33 -20.47 -18.93 9.31
C GLU A 33 -21.97 -18.75 9.59
N VAL A 34 -22.83 -19.38 8.78
CA VAL A 34 -24.29 -19.31 8.96
C VAL A 34 -24.72 -20.43 9.90
N LEU A 35 -25.30 -20.06 11.04
CA LEU A 35 -25.72 -20.99 12.10
C LEU A 35 -27.19 -21.41 11.99
N GLY A 36 -27.96 -20.73 11.14
CA GLY A 36 -29.38 -21.04 10.88
C GLY A 36 -30.23 -19.79 10.69
N GLU A 37 -31.48 -20.00 10.29
CA GLU A 37 -32.46 -18.94 10.09
C GLU A 37 -33.65 -19.13 11.04
N LYS A 38 -34.07 -18.05 11.71
CA LYS A 38 -35.24 -18.05 12.59
C LYS A 38 -35.91 -16.68 12.61
N ASN A 39 -37.24 -16.64 12.55
CA ASN A 39 -38.05 -15.43 12.65
C ASN A 39 -37.62 -14.31 11.66
N GLY A 40 -37.29 -14.69 10.41
CA GLY A 40 -36.86 -13.73 9.39
C GLY A 40 -35.48 -13.11 9.63
N ARG A 41 -34.65 -13.73 10.46
CA ARG A 41 -33.25 -13.33 10.69
C ARG A 41 -32.32 -14.51 10.46
N THR A 42 -31.15 -14.24 9.88
CA THR A 42 -30.06 -15.21 9.74
C THR A 42 -29.11 -15.06 10.91
N ARG A 43 -28.90 -16.11 11.69
CA ARG A 43 -27.92 -16.15 12.79
C ARG A 43 -26.55 -16.53 12.22
N VAL A 44 -25.52 -15.78 12.60
CA VAL A 44 -24.17 -15.92 12.05
C VAL A 44 -23.10 -15.84 13.12
N GLN A 45 -21.99 -16.54 12.90
CA GLN A 45 -20.75 -16.39 13.63
C GLN A 45 -19.72 -15.67 12.75
N VAL A 46 -19.08 -14.65 13.32
CA VAL A 46 -18.07 -13.81 12.65
C VAL A 46 -16.89 -13.58 13.60
N ARG A 47 -15.83 -12.93 13.11
CA ARG A 47 -14.73 -12.47 13.97
C ARG A 47 -15.13 -11.18 14.69
N GLY A 48 -15.20 -11.25 16.02
CA GLY A 48 -15.42 -10.11 16.91
C GLY A 48 -14.26 -9.11 16.91
N ARG A 49 -14.51 -7.93 17.49
CA ARG A 49 -13.53 -6.82 17.57
C ARG A 49 -12.29 -7.17 18.42
N ASP A 50 -12.42 -8.12 19.34
CA ASP A 50 -11.34 -8.65 20.16
C ASP A 50 -10.59 -9.82 19.49
N GLY A 51 -11.01 -10.19 18.28
CA GLY A 51 -10.47 -11.28 17.48
C GLY A 51 -11.08 -12.64 17.78
N LYS A 52 -12.01 -12.76 18.73
CA LYS A 52 -12.68 -14.02 19.08
C LYS A 52 -13.93 -14.26 18.24
N PRO A 53 -14.46 -15.49 18.18
CA PRO A 53 -15.77 -15.74 17.59
C PRO A 53 -16.85 -14.88 18.28
N TRP A 54 -17.69 -14.23 17.48
CA TRP A 54 -18.79 -13.38 17.95
C TRP A 54 -20.05 -13.73 17.17
N ILE A 55 -21.15 -13.93 17.89
CA ILE A 55 -22.43 -14.35 17.33
C ILE A 55 -23.37 -13.17 17.24
N GLY A 56 -24.03 -13.04 16.09
CA GLY A 56 -25.07 -12.06 15.90
C GLY A 56 -26.08 -12.49 14.86
N THR A 57 -26.94 -11.57 14.46
CA THR A 57 -28.02 -11.80 13.50
C THR A 57 -28.07 -10.73 12.43
N VAL A 58 -28.39 -11.16 11.22
CA VAL A 58 -28.64 -10.33 10.04
C VAL A 58 -30.14 -10.36 9.75
N LYS A 59 -30.71 -9.22 9.34
CA LYS A 59 -32.12 -9.16 8.93
C LYS A 59 -32.31 -9.86 7.58
N GLY A 60 -33.29 -10.75 7.48
CA GLY A 60 -33.59 -11.50 6.27
C GLY A 60 -32.60 -12.63 6.00
N LYS A 61 -32.67 -13.16 4.78
CA LYS A 61 -31.72 -14.13 4.24
C LYS A 61 -30.37 -13.45 3.98
N LEU A 62 -29.27 -14.12 4.29
CA LEU A 62 -27.93 -13.63 4.00
C LEU A 62 -27.35 -14.32 2.75
N PRO A 63 -27.16 -13.60 1.64
CA PRO A 63 -26.42 -14.14 0.50
C PRO A 63 -24.96 -14.38 0.85
N THR A 64 -24.48 -15.58 0.56
CA THR A 64 -23.09 -15.98 0.74
C THR A 64 -22.53 -16.60 -0.54
N GLN A 65 -21.21 -16.64 -0.62
CA GLN A 65 -20.45 -17.22 -1.73
C GLN A 65 -19.35 -18.15 -1.19
N PRO A 66 -18.93 -19.18 -1.96
CA PRO A 66 -17.99 -20.19 -1.49
C PRO A 66 -16.54 -19.72 -1.43
N LYS A 67 -16.16 -18.72 -2.23
CA LYS A 67 -14.80 -18.17 -2.29
C LYS A 67 -14.79 -16.71 -1.85
N SER A 68 -13.67 -16.25 -1.31
CA SER A 68 -13.46 -14.81 -1.09
C SER A 68 -13.22 -14.11 -2.43
N VAL A 69 -12.93 -12.82 -2.36
CA VAL A 69 -12.61 -11.94 -3.50
C VAL A 69 -11.21 -11.39 -3.32
N LEU A 70 -10.64 -10.75 -4.35
CA LEU A 70 -9.39 -10.03 -4.21
C LEU A 70 -9.61 -8.84 -3.25
N GLN A 71 -8.76 -8.74 -2.23
CA GLN A 71 -8.85 -7.78 -1.15
C GLN A 71 -7.62 -6.89 -1.15
N PHE A 72 -7.78 -5.61 -1.44
CA PHE A 72 -6.72 -4.61 -1.31
C PHE A 72 -7.09 -3.61 -0.21
N SER A 73 -6.15 -3.28 0.67
CA SER A 73 -6.33 -2.30 1.74
C SER A 73 -5.14 -1.37 1.82
N MET A 74 -5.38 -0.06 1.87
CA MET A 74 -4.37 0.96 2.11
C MET A 74 -4.61 1.61 3.46
N VAL A 75 -3.58 1.65 4.29
CA VAL A 75 -3.66 1.99 5.71
C VAL A 75 -3.02 3.36 5.93
N ASP A 76 -3.68 4.21 6.72
CA ASP A 76 -3.09 5.44 7.26
C ASP A 76 -1.89 5.08 8.15
N VAL A 77 -0.71 5.15 7.54
CA VAL A 77 0.59 5.07 8.21
C VAL A 77 1.19 6.45 8.43
N GLN A 78 0.40 7.51 8.31
CA GLN A 78 0.84 8.91 8.21
C GLN A 78 1.59 9.16 6.89
N GLN A 79 2.77 9.79 6.94
CA GLN A 79 3.65 9.89 5.79
C GLN A 79 4.22 8.51 5.47
N GLY A 80 4.22 8.16 4.19
CA GLY A 80 4.56 6.82 3.73
C GLY A 80 3.39 6.05 3.14
N ASP A 81 3.71 4.84 2.72
CA ASP A 81 2.76 3.86 2.18
C ASP A 81 2.68 2.63 3.07
N GLY A 82 1.48 2.06 3.19
CA GLY A 82 1.27 0.78 3.85
C GLY A 82 0.04 0.08 3.27
N MET A 83 0.25 -1.02 2.57
CA MET A 83 -0.80 -1.72 1.85
C MET A 83 -0.77 -3.22 2.10
N VAL A 84 -1.94 -3.85 2.03
CA VAL A 84 -2.12 -5.29 2.10
C VAL A 84 -2.98 -5.75 0.93
N LEU A 85 -2.49 -6.74 0.19
CA LEU A 85 -3.26 -7.50 -0.79
C LEU A 85 -3.51 -8.90 -0.24
N GLN A 86 -4.75 -9.38 -0.30
CA GLN A 86 -5.10 -10.75 -0.01
C GLN A 86 -5.88 -11.34 -1.20
N THR A 87 -5.43 -12.48 -1.71
CA THR A 87 -6.02 -13.15 -2.87
C THR A 87 -7.28 -13.94 -2.49
N PRO A 88 -8.13 -14.33 -3.46
CA PRO A 88 -9.30 -15.17 -3.20
C PRO A 88 -8.97 -16.50 -2.49
N GLU A 89 -7.80 -17.11 -2.76
CA GLU A 89 -7.32 -18.33 -2.08
C GLU A 89 -6.57 -18.05 -0.78
N GLY A 90 -6.44 -16.77 -0.40
CA GLY A 90 -5.96 -16.35 0.91
C GLY A 90 -4.47 -16.04 1.01
N LYS A 91 -3.71 -16.03 -0.11
CA LYS A 91 -2.32 -15.56 -0.12
C LYS A 91 -2.28 -14.10 0.32
N VAL A 92 -1.35 -13.74 1.19
CA VAL A 92 -1.22 -12.39 1.75
C VAL A 92 0.07 -11.76 1.24
N LEU A 93 -0.01 -10.55 0.70
CA LEU A 93 1.13 -9.73 0.32
C LEU A 93 1.09 -8.43 1.10
N PHE A 94 2.23 -8.04 1.66
CA PHE A 94 2.43 -6.70 2.21
C PHE A 94 3.19 -5.86 1.20
N ILE A 95 2.72 -4.64 0.95
CA ILE A 95 3.37 -3.69 0.05
C ILE A 95 3.61 -2.42 0.85
N ASP A 96 4.89 -2.17 1.15
CA ASP A 96 5.33 -1.15 2.09
C ASP A 96 4.68 -1.32 3.50
N GLY A 97 5.01 -0.44 4.45
CA GLY A 97 4.56 -0.53 5.84
C GLY A 97 4.77 0.72 6.68
N GLY A 98 4.97 1.89 6.10
CA GLY A 98 5.17 3.14 6.83
C GLY A 98 6.55 3.28 7.48
N ASP A 99 6.76 4.35 8.25
CA ASP A 99 7.94 4.53 9.11
C ASP A 99 7.72 4.12 10.58
N ASN A 100 6.50 3.69 10.91
CA ASN A 100 6.06 3.58 12.30
C ASN A 100 5.23 2.31 12.58
N LYS A 101 4.76 2.17 13.82
CA LYS A 101 4.05 0.97 14.31
C LYS A 101 2.61 0.82 13.80
N LEU A 102 2.07 1.76 13.03
CA LEU A 102 0.65 1.76 12.65
C LEU A 102 0.32 0.59 11.73
N PHE A 103 1.16 0.33 10.73
CA PHE A 103 1.00 -0.84 9.87
C PHE A 103 1.07 -2.14 10.67
N ALA A 104 2.07 -2.30 11.55
CA ALA A 104 2.19 -3.48 12.41
C ALA A 104 0.95 -3.69 13.30
N ARG A 105 0.35 -2.61 13.83
CA ARG A 105 -0.89 -2.67 14.62
C ARG A 105 -2.09 -3.09 13.78
N TYR A 106 -2.21 -2.56 12.57
CA TYR A 106 -3.25 -2.96 11.62
C TYR A 106 -3.11 -4.46 11.27
N ALA A 107 -1.90 -4.88 10.88
CA ALA A 107 -1.62 -6.27 10.53
C ALA A 107 -1.90 -7.22 11.71
N ALA A 108 -1.49 -6.87 12.93
CA ALA A 108 -1.80 -7.65 14.13
C ALA A 108 -3.31 -7.73 14.41
N ALA A 109 -4.06 -6.65 14.19
CA ALA A 109 -5.52 -6.66 14.36
C ALA A 109 -6.20 -7.52 13.28
N ARG A 110 -5.73 -7.46 12.02
CA ARG A 110 -6.32 -8.15 10.87
C ARG A 110 -5.95 -9.64 10.81
N PHE A 111 -4.74 -10.00 11.20
CA PHE A 111 -4.17 -11.34 11.08
C PHE A 111 -3.78 -11.95 12.43
N GLY A 112 -4.22 -11.36 13.55
CA GLY A 112 -3.89 -11.87 14.89
C GLY A 112 -4.38 -13.29 15.15
N GLY A 113 -3.85 -13.89 16.21
CA GLY A 113 -3.99 -15.33 16.49
C GLY A 113 -2.78 -16.14 16.06
N THR A 114 -1.70 -15.49 15.64
CA THR A 114 -0.42 -16.14 15.31
C THR A 114 0.45 -16.36 16.53
N SER A 115 1.38 -17.30 16.40
CA SER A 115 2.39 -17.63 17.41
C SER A 115 3.73 -17.94 16.73
N GLN A 116 4.77 -18.16 17.51
CA GLN A 116 6.07 -18.59 17.00
C GLN A 116 5.99 -19.91 16.22
N ASP A 117 5.13 -20.84 16.65
CA ASP A 117 4.92 -22.14 15.99
C ASP A 117 3.91 -22.08 14.84
N GLN A 118 3.11 -21.01 14.78
CA GLN A 118 2.08 -20.78 13.76
C GLN A 118 2.13 -19.31 13.30
N PRO A 119 3.21 -18.90 12.62
CA PRO A 119 3.32 -17.55 12.08
C PRO A 119 2.31 -17.34 10.94
N LEU A 120 1.97 -16.07 10.68
CA LEU A 120 1.30 -15.71 9.43
C LEU A 120 2.28 -15.92 8.27
N GLU A 121 1.93 -16.81 7.35
CA GLU A 121 2.65 -16.92 6.08
C GLU A 121 2.30 -15.72 5.19
N VAL A 122 3.31 -14.88 4.90
CA VAL A 122 3.21 -13.77 3.95
C VAL A 122 3.85 -14.23 2.64
N GLU A 123 3.06 -14.31 1.58
CA GLU A 123 3.51 -14.86 0.29
C GLU A 123 4.60 -13.99 -0.36
N ALA A 124 4.48 -12.67 -0.22
CA ALA A 124 5.53 -11.73 -0.58
C ALA A 124 5.43 -10.41 0.23
N MET A 125 6.59 -9.84 0.57
CA MET A 125 6.72 -8.46 1.02
C MET A 125 7.38 -7.64 -0.08
N LEU A 126 6.66 -6.66 -0.63
CA LEU A 126 7.20 -5.73 -1.62
C LEU A 126 7.57 -4.42 -0.95
N ILE A 127 8.80 -3.98 -1.15
CA ILE A 127 9.28 -2.67 -0.75
C ILE A 127 9.45 -1.87 -2.03
N THR A 128 8.55 -0.90 -2.27
CA THR A 128 8.55 -0.15 -3.54
C THR A 128 9.88 0.58 -3.73
N HIS A 129 10.40 1.18 -2.66
CA HIS A 129 11.73 1.77 -2.62
C HIS A 129 12.26 1.91 -1.19
N GLY A 130 13.55 2.21 -1.07
CA GLY A 130 14.28 2.18 0.19
C GLY A 130 14.24 3.45 1.04
N ASP A 131 13.15 4.23 1.01
CA ASP A 131 12.96 5.34 1.96
C ASP A 131 12.18 4.87 3.21
N ALA A 132 12.53 5.43 4.37
CA ALA A 132 12.20 4.83 5.67
C ALA A 132 10.68 4.78 5.96
N ASP A 133 9.95 5.74 5.41
CA ASP A 133 8.48 5.84 5.39
C ASP A 133 7.80 4.78 4.51
N HIS A 134 8.54 3.95 3.79
CA HIS A 134 7.98 2.80 3.09
C HIS A 134 8.23 1.46 3.79
N PHE A 135 9.31 1.28 4.55
CA PHE A 135 9.64 -0.06 5.08
C PHE A 135 10.01 -0.11 6.56
N ALA A 136 10.32 1.01 7.22
CA ALA A 136 10.82 0.94 8.60
C ALA A 136 9.74 0.43 9.59
N GLY A 137 8.47 0.65 9.29
CA GLY A 137 7.32 0.14 10.03
C GLY A 137 7.13 -1.36 9.92
N LEU A 138 7.60 -2.01 8.84
CA LEU A 138 7.63 -3.48 8.76
C LEU A 138 8.53 -4.08 9.84
N SER A 139 9.64 -3.40 10.16
CA SER A 139 10.54 -3.81 11.25
C SER A 139 9.91 -3.65 12.65
N GLU A 140 8.79 -2.92 12.79
CA GLU A 140 8.02 -2.87 14.05
C GLU A 140 7.22 -4.14 14.31
N ILE A 141 7.01 -4.99 13.29
CA ILE A 141 6.31 -6.27 13.46
C ILE A 141 7.13 -7.21 14.37
N VAL A 142 8.45 -7.31 14.18
CA VAL A 142 9.34 -8.09 15.07
C VAL A 142 9.21 -7.62 16.52
N LYS A 143 9.21 -6.31 16.75
CA LYS A 143 9.00 -5.75 18.11
C LYS A 143 7.61 -6.10 18.66
N SER A 144 6.62 -6.28 17.80
CA SER A 144 5.24 -6.59 18.21
C SER A 144 5.12 -7.98 18.82
N GLU A 145 5.97 -8.93 18.44
CA GLU A 145 5.95 -10.33 18.92
C GLU A 145 6.03 -10.43 20.45
N THR A 146 6.77 -9.51 21.09
CA THR A 146 6.94 -9.45 22.56
C THR A 146 6.00 -8.46 23.26
N HIS A 147 5.03 -7.89 22.54
CA HIS A 147 4.15 -6.86 23.09
C HIS A 147 3.33 -7.39 24.29
N LYS A 148 3.20 -6.61 25.37
CA LYS A 148 2.49 -7.04 26.60
C LYS A 148 1.03 -7.44 26.37
N THR A 149 0.32 -6.71 25.51
CA THR A 149 -1.05 -7.04 25.09
C THR A 149 -1.05 -8.10 23.96
N PRO A 150 -1.63 -9.30 24.14
CA PRO A 150 -1.58 -10.38 23.15
C PRO A 150 -2.15 -10.03 21.77
N ARG A 151 -3.29 -9.35 21.71
CA ARG A 151 -3.93 -8.93 20.42
C ARG A 151 -3.12 -7.94 19.58
N LYS A 152 -1.98 -7.44 20.09
CA LYS A 152 -1.06 -6.56 19.38
C LYS A 152 0.21 -7.28 18.90
N ARG A 153 0.31 -8.58 19.16
CA ARG A 153 1.40 -9.43 18.68
C ARG A 153 1.07 -9.93 17.29
N LEU A 154 2.08 -9.96 16.43
CA LEU A 154 2.02 -10.60 15.12
C LEU A 154 3.35 -11.31 14.88
N PHE A 155 3.29 -12.64 14.85
CA PHE A 155 4.33 -13.51 14.32
C PHE A 155 4.05 -13.74 12.84
N LEU A 156 5.07 -13.67 11.98
CA LEU A 156 4.95 -13.92 10.56
C LEU A 156 6.23 -14.52 9.98
N HIS A 157 6.10 -15.07 8.77
CA HIS A 157 7.22 -15.52 7.96
C HIS A 157 6.93 -15.11 6.50
N PRO A 158 7.75 -14.23 5.89
CA PRO A 158 7.61 -13.89 4.48
C PRO A 158 8.36 -14.90 3.61
N ARG A 159 7.69 -15.50 2.63
CA ARG A 159 8.33 -16.41 1.68
C ARG A 159 9.26 -15.68 0.72
N ARG A 160 8.89 -14.45 0.36
CA ARG A 160 9.62 -13.61 -0.59
C ARG A 160 9.69 -12.17 -0.12
N VAL A 161 10.80 -11.52 -0.44
CA VAL A 161 10.98 -10.07 -0.26
C VAL A 161 11.49 -9.48 -1.57
N PHE A 162 10.73 -8.53 -2.09
CA PHE A 162 11.01 -7.83 -3.34
C PHE A 162 11.37 -6.38 -3.09
N HIS A 163 12.31 -5.83 -3.87
CA HIS A 163 12.78 -4.45 -3.72
C HIS A 163 13.39 -3.89 -5.01
N ASN A 164 13.69 -2.59 -5.03
CA ASN A 164 14.24 -1.89 -6.20
C ASN A 164 15.78 -1.95 -6.36
N GLY A 165 16.48 -2.62 -5.46
CA GLY A 165 17.94 -2.76 -5.49
C GLY A 165 18.78 -1.64 -4.88
N LEU A 166 18.19 -0.50 -4.51
CA LEU A 166 18.92 0.61 -3.91
C LEU A 166 19.03 0.44 -2.39
N VAL A 167 20.24 0.60 -1.84
CA VAL A 167 20.50 0.61 -0.40
C VAL A 167 20.99 1.99 0.01
N LYS A 168 20.21 2.69 0.83
CA LYS A 168 20.54 4.04 1.30
C LYS A 168 21.57 3.96 2.44
N GLY A 169 22.72 4.58 2.20
CA GLY A 169 23.80 4.72 3.17
C GLY A 169 23.57 5.85 4.17
N PRO A 170 24.50 6.03 5.12
CA PRO A 170 24.42 7.08 6.14
C PRO A 170 24.31 8.49 5.54
N GLU A 171 23.50 9.35 6.17
CA GLU A 171 23.19 10.72 5.69
C GLU A 171 24.41 11.64 5.54
N LYS A 172 25.52 11.33 6.22
CA LYS A 172 26.78 12.09 6.11
C LYS A 172 27.53 11.89 4.78
N LEU A 173 27.14 10.90 3.98
CA LEU A 173 27.73 10.67 2.67
C LEU A 173 27.26 11.72 1.67
N LYS A 174 28.10 12.02 0.67
CA LYS A 174 27.66 12.80 -0.48
C LYS A 174 26.57 12.03 -1.23
N VAL A 175 25.63 12.74 -1.86
CA VAL A 175 24.49 12.13 -2.57
C VAL A 175 24.96 11.09 -3.58
N GLU A 176 26.10 11.31 -4.21
CA GLU A 176 26.60 10.44 -5.27
C GLU A 176 27.33 9.20 -4.75
N GLN A 177 27.48 9.11 -3.43
CA GLN A 177 28.04 7.95 -2.72
C GLN A 177 26.97 7.26 -1.86
N ILE A 178 25.80 7.88 -1.68
CA ILE A 178 24.80 7.43 -0.72
C ILE A 178 24.22 6.06 -1.08
N PHE A 179 24.18 5.71 -2.37
CA PHE A 179 23.70 4.41 -2.86
C PHE A 179 24.83 3.44 -3.24
N GLY A 180 26.07 3.76 -2.86
CA GLY A 180 27.26 3.03 -3.27
C GLY A 180 27.98 3.70 -4.44
N ARG A 181 28.71 2.91 -5.23
CA ARG A 181 29.49 3.42 -6.36
C ARG A 181 28.58 3.97 -7.46
N THR A 182 29.01 5.09 -8.01
CA THR A 182 28.41 5.73 -9.17
C THR A 182 29.43 5.93 -10.29
N VAL A 183 28.93 6.03 -11.52
CA VAL A 183 29.75 6.28 -12.73
C VAL A 183 29.15 7.44 -13.52
N GLU A 184 30.02 8.20 -14.18
CA GLU A 184 29.59 9.20 -15.18
C GLU A 184 29.03 8.51 -16.42
N THR A 185 28.02 9.15 -17.01
CA THR A 185 27.33 8.73 -18.23
C THR A 185 27.15 9.95 -19.13
N SER A 186 26.75 9.75 -20.38
CA SER A 186 26.49 10.87 -21.30
C SER A 186 25.35 11.80 -20.86
N THR A 187 24.48 11.32 -19.97
CA THR A 187 23.27 12.05 -19.51
C THR A 187 23.31 12.40 -18.03
N GLY A 188 24.45 12.27 -17.36
CA GLY A 188 24.60 12.52 -15.92
C GLY A 188 25.34 11.39 -15.21
N ARG A 189 24.95 11.07 -13.97
CA ARG A 189 25.60 10.05 -13.14
C ARG A 189 24.65 8.92 -12.81
N ALA A 190 25.14 7.69 -12.65
CA ALA A 190 24.30 6.53 -12.34
C ALA A 190 24.89 5.62 -11.27
N VAL A 191 24.02 5.05 -10.45
CA VAL A 191 24.34 4.03 -9.43
C VAL A 191 24.53 2.69 -10.10
N VAL A 192 25.66 2.02 -9.83
CA VAL A 192 25.99 0.70 -10.42
C VAL A 192 26.11 -0.41 -9.38
N ASP A 193 26.05 -0.08 -8.10
CA ASP A 193 26.06 -1.06 -7.00
C ASP A 193 24.63 -1.40 -6.53
N LEU A 194 23.79 -1.81 -7.46
CA LEU A 194 22.47 -2.38 -7.15
C LEU A 194 22.67 -3.75 -6.49
N VAL A 195 21.84 -4.08 -5.50
CA VAL A 195 21.93 -5.35 -4.78
C VAL A 195 20.76 -6.24 -5.13
N ASP A 196 21.00 -7.54 -5.33
CA ASP A 196 19.93 -8.52 -5.57
C ASP A 196 19.38 -9.09 -4.25
N ASP A 197 20.21 -9.13 -3.21
CA ASP A 197 19.84 -9.46 -1.84
C ASP A 197 20.33 -8.37 -0.87
N LEU A 198 19.40 -7.69 -0.21
CA LEU A 198 19.69 -6.64 0.76
C LEU A 198 20.56 -7.12 1.95
N ARG A 199 20.54 -8.40 2.30
CA ARG A 199 21.30 -8.98 3.41
C ARG A 199 22.81 -9.03 3.14
N GLU A 200 23.19 -9.05 1.86
CA GLU A 200 24.58 -9.13 1.41
C GLU A 200 25.28 -7.77 1.37
N ALA A 201 24.52 -6.67 1.39
CA ALA A 201 25.10 -5.34 1.46
C ALA A 201 25.88 -5.16 2.78
N PRO A 202 27.13 -4.63 2.75
CA PRO A 202 27.91 -4.41 3.96
C PRO A 202 27.19 -3.48 4.94
N ALA A 203 27.21 -3.79 6.25
CA ALA A 203 26.55 -2.95 7.26
C ALA A 203 27.07 -1.50 7.27
N ALA A 204 28.35 -1.27 6.91
CA ALA A 204 28.92 0.07 6.76
C ALA A 204 28.28 0.91 5.63
N ARG A 205 27.67 0.25 4.63
CA ARG A 205 26.94 0.86 3.52
C ARG A 205 25.46 1.13 3.82
N MET A 206 24.97 0.72 4.97
CA MET A 206 23.56 0.89 5.34
C MET A 206 23.40 2.04 6.33
N ASN A 207 22.33 2.83 6.16
CA ASN A 207 21.81 3.67 7.23
C ASN A 207 21.18 2.80 8.35
N THR A 208 20.75 3.44 9.44
CA THR A 208 20.16 2.74 10.59
C THR A 208 18.89 1.97 10.22
N HIS A 209 18.06 2.48 9.31
CA HIS A 209 16.81 1.82 8.90
C HIS A 209 17.09 0.54 8.13
N PHE A 210 18.02 0.56 7.17
CA PHE A 210 18.42 -0.63 6.41
C PHE A 210 19.08 -1.70 7.28
N LYS A 211 19.89 -1.31 8.27
CA LYS A 211 20.48 -2.27 9.22
C LYS A 211 19.38 -3.04 9.97
N ARG A 212 18.43 -2.29 10.53
CA ARG A 212 17.30 -2.86 11.26
C ARG A 212 16.40 -3.71 10.37
N TRP A 213 16.22 -3.31 9.12
CA TRP A 213 15.45 -4.08 8.15
C TRP A 213 16.14 -5.40 7.82
N ALA A 214 17.45 -5.38 7.53
CA ALA A 214 18.22 -6.59 7.31
C ALA A 214 18.21 -7.53 8.53
N GLU A 215 18.27 -6.99 9.75
CA GLU A 215 18.08 -7.75 10.99
C GLU A 215 16.69 -8.38 11.09
N SER A 216 15.63 -7.65 10.71
CA SER A 216 14.25 -8.15 10.73
C SER A 216 14.05 -9.30 9.73
N ILE A 217 14.62 -9.19 8.53
CA ILE A 217 14.61 -10.29 7.54
C ILE A 217 15.37 -11.50 8.09
N ARG A 218 16.53 -11.31 8.72
CA ARG A 218 17.29 -12.43 9.34
C ARG A 218 16.51 -13.10 10.47
N HIS A 219 15.81 -12.32 11.31
CA HIS A 219 14.92 -12.85 12.35
C HIS A 219 13.82 -13.73 11.75
N TRP A 220 13.11 -13.27 10.71
CA TRP A 220 12.08 -14.09 10.08
C TRP A 220 12.65 -15.30 9.33
N ALA A 221 13.89 -15.22 8.83
CA ALA A 221 14.54 -16.35 8.17
C ALA A 221 14.83 -17.53 9.12
N GLU A 222 14.75 -17.32 10.44
CA GLU A 222 14.81 -18.40 11.43
C GLU A 222 13.61 -19.36 11.33
N HIS A 223 12.49 -18.89 10.78
CA HIS A 223 11.28 -19.70 10.54
C HIS A 223 11.29 -20.45 9.21
N GLY A 224 12.16 -20.09 8.28
CA GLY A 224 12.22 -20.67 6.94
C GLY A 224 13.03 -19.84 5.95
N PRO A 225 13.42 -20.40 4.79
CA PRO A 225 14.13 -19.66 3.77
C PRO A 225 13.26 -18.56 3.17
N ILE A 226 13.87 -17.38 3.00
CA ILE A 226 13.26 -16.21 2.37
C ILE A 226 13.95 -15.97 1.02
N GLU A 227 13.18 -15.98 -0.06
CA GLU A 227 13.63 -15.57 -1.39
C GLU A 227 13.77 -14.05 -1.44
N MET A 228 14.96 -13.55 -1.78
CA MET A 228 15.21 -12.13 -2.00
C MET A 228 15.33 -11.91 -3.51
N ARG A 229 14.63 -10.91 -4.04
CA ARG A 229 14.77 -10.54 -5.45
C ARG A 229 14.70 -9.03 -5.64
N ARG A 230 15.71 -8.48 -6.31
CA ARG A 230 15.62 -7.15 -6.91
C ARG A 230 14.76 -7.21 -8.16
N LEU A 231 13.74 -6.36 -8.20
CA LEU A 231 12.86 -6.21 -9.36
C LEU A 231 13.35 -5.09 -10.28
N ALA A 232 13.08 -5.26 -11.56
CA ALA A 232 13.25 -4.31 -12.64
C ALA A 232 12.15 -4.49 -13.69
N PHE A 233 12.03 -3.51 -14.60
CA PHE A 233 11.12 -3.56 -15.73
C PHE A 233 11.19 -4.91 -16.46
N GLY A 234 10.05 -5.61 -16.56
CA GLY A 234 9.93 -6.90 -17.22
C GLY A 234 9.96 -8.12 -16.30
N ASP A 235 10.27 -7.97 -15.00
CA ASP A 235 10.33 -9.07 -14.02
C ASP A 235 8.94 -9.55 -13.55
N GLY A 236 7.96 -9.64 -14.44
CA GLY A 236 6.61 -10.10 -14.12
C GLY A 236 6.56 -11.56 -13.62
N ASP A 237 7.53 -12.37 -14.02
CA ASP A 237 7.70 -13.77 -13.61
C ASP A 237 7.90 -13.93 -12.08
N ALA A 238 8.38 -12.88 -11.41
CA ALA A 238 8.50 -12.86 -9.94
C ALA A 238 7.16 -13.10 -9.23
N PHE A 239 6.04 -12.90 -9.92
CA PHE A 239 4.69 -13.03 -9.40
C PHE A 239 3.92 -14.22 -9.97
N ASP A 240 4.57 -15.17 -10.64
CA ASP A 240 3.92 -16.34 -11.25
C ASP A 240 3.15 -17.20 -10.23
N PHE A 241 3.48 -17.10 -8.93
CA PHE A 241 2.73 -17.73 -7.83
C PHE A 241 1.28 -17.22 -7.69
N LEU A 242 0.93 -16.10 -8.33
CA LEU A 242 -0.43 -15.54 -8.40
C LEU A 242 -1.21 -16.02 -9.63
N SER A 243 -0.52 -16.55 -10.65
CA SER A 243 -1.13 -16.93 -11.94
C SER A 243 -2.19 -18.03 -11.80
N SER A 244 -2.04 -18.93 -10.83
CA SER A 244 -3.01 -19.99 -10.54
C SER A 244 -4.39 -19.45 -10.15
N GLU A 245 -4.45 -18.20 -9.67
CA GLU A 245 -5.68 -17.51 -9.28
C GLU A 245 -6.20 -16.55 -10.37
N GLY A 246 -5.60 -16.58 -11.57
CA GLY A 246 -5.95 -15.68 -12.66
C GLY A 246 -5.47 -14.24 -12.46
N ILE A 247 -4.54 -14.02 -11.54
CA ILE A 247 -3.96 -12.70 -11.25
C ILE A 247 -2.63 -12.59 -12.01
N LYS A 248 -2.56 -11.64 -12.94
CA LYS A 248 -1.36 -11.34 -13.71
C LYS A 248 -0.71 -10.06 -13.16
N VAL A 249 0.61 -10.08 -13.00
CA VAL A 249 1.37 -8.89 -12.57
C VAL A 249 2.43 -8.55 -13.61
N SER A 250 2.49 -7.28 -13.99
CA SER A 250 3.57 -6.72 -14.81
C SER A 250 4.41 -5.78 -13.95
N VAL A 251 5.73 -5.88 -14.06
CA VAL A 251 6.68 -4.96 -13.39
C VAL A 251 7.10 -3.90 -14.40
N TYR A 252 6.73 -2.64 -14.15
CA TYR A 252 7.04 -1.50 -15.02
C TYR A 252 8.14 -0.58 -14.48
N GLY A 253 8.66 -0.85 -13.30
CA GLY A 253 9.72 -0.06 -12.69
C GLY A 253 10.45 -0.85 -11.62
N PRO A 254 11.71 -0.51 -11.31
CA PRO A 254 12.53 0.53 -11.94
C PRO A 254 12.91 0.19 -13.40
N ILE A 255 13.26 1.20 -14.20
CA ILE A 255 13.73 1.02 -15.59
C ILE A 255 15.26 1.19 -15.61
N PRO A 256 16.05 0.10 -15.53
CA PRO A 256 17.50 0.22 -15.52
C PRO A 256 18.05 0.54 -16.92
N GLN A 257 19.14 1.29 -16.95
CA GLN A 257 20.02 1.36 -18.11
C GLN A 257 21.11 0.29 -18.03
N THR A 258 21.60 -0.16 -19.18
CA THR A 258 22.76 -1.08 -19.24
C THR A 258 24.02 -0.27 -19.54
N LEU A 259 24.97 -0.26 -18.61
CA LEU A 259 26.27 0.40 -18.77
C LEU A 259 27.39 -0.63 -18.89
N THR A 260 28.52 -0.24 -19.49
CA THR A 260 29.75 -1.05 -19.47
C THR A 260 30.73 -0.45 -18.46
N VAL A 261 31.00 -1.15 -17.37
CA VAL A 261 31.94 -0.72 -16.31
C VAL A 261 33.00 -1.79 -16.15
N GLY A 262 34.27 -1.42 -16.36
CA GLY A 262 35.39 -2.37 -16.29
C GLY A 262 35.24 -3.55 -17.27
N GLY A 263 34.68 -3.30 -18.46
CA GLY A 263 34.47 -4.33 -19.50
C GLY A 263 33.25 -5.25 -19.26
N LYS A 264 32.48 -5.06 -18.19
CA LYS A 264 31.28 -5.85 -17.89
C LYS A 264 30.02 -5.01 -18.07
N LYS A 265 28.97 -5.61 -18.65
CA LYS A 265 27.63 -5.01 -18.69
C LYS A 265 27.01 -5.09 -17.30
N VAL A 266 26.57 -3.95 -16.78
CA VAL A 266 25.92 -3.82 -15.47
C VAL A 266 24.63 -3.03 -15.59
N ALA A 267 23.61 -3.42 -14.83
CA ALA A 267 22.41 -2.61 -14.66
C ALA A 267 22.75 -1.38 -13.81
N ALA A 268 22.22 -0.23 -14.19
CA ALA A 268 22.43 1.02 -13.47
C ALA A 268 21.15 1.84 -13.39
N LEU A 269 21.01 2.62 -12.32
CA LEU A 269 19.91 3.55 -12.13
C LEU A 269 20.45 4.99 -12.11
N PRO A 270 19.94 5.90 -12.96
CA PRO A 270 20.37 7.30 -12.95
C PRO A 270 20.17 7.97 -11.59
N LEU A 271 21.12 8.80 -11.17
CA LEU A 271 20.88 9.78 -10.11
C LEU A 271 19.99 10.88 -10.65
N LEU A 272 18.95 11.21 -9.89
CA LEU A 272 17.96 12.21 -10.26
C LEU A 272 18.27 13.55 -9.59
N HIS A 273 17.98 14.63 -10.30
CA HIS A 273 18.28 15.99 -9.84
C HIS A 273 17.25 16.47 -8.83
N THR A 274 17.61 17.46 -8.02
CA THR A 274 16.63 18.11 -7.14
C THR A 274 15.51 18.70 -8.00
N PRO A 275 14.22 18.41 -7.70
CA PRO A 275 13.14 18.98 -8.48
C PRO A 275 13.13 20.52 -8.32
N PRO A 276 12.64 21.26 -9.33
CA PRO A 276 12.47 22.71 -9.22
C PRO A 276 11.65 23.08 -7.98
N LYS A 277 12.02 24.17 -7.30
CA LYS A 277 11.31 24.65 -6.09
C LYS A 277 9.92 25.23 -6.39
N THR A 278 9.64 25.53 -7.65
CA THR A 278 8.36 26.03 -8.15
C THR A 278 7.72 24.95 -9.01
N VAL A 279 6.39 25.00 -9.17
CA VAL A 279 5.68 24.21 -10.18
C VAL A 279 6.32 24.56 -11.52
N ALA A 280 7.20 23.71 -12.03
CA ALA A 280 7.89 23.96 -13.27
C ALA A 280 6.85 24.01 -14.37
N LEU A 281 6.76 25.14 -15.06
CA LEU A 281 6.07 25.16 -16.34
C LEU A 281 6.82 24.20 -17.28
N PRO A 282 6.12 23.48 -18.18
CA PRO A 282 6.77 22.54 -19.07
C PRO A 282 7.91 23.20 -19.85
N GLY A 283 9.13 22.65 -19.77
CA GLY A 283 10.28 23.07 -20.59
C GLY A 283 11.47 23.71 -19.87
N GLU A 284 11.47 23.87 -18.54
CA GLU A 284 12.69 24.27 -17.83
C GLU A 284 13.70 23.11 -17.73
N GLU A 285 14.94 23.36 -18.17
CA GLU A 285 16.05 22.42 -18.02
C GLU A 285 16.32 22.16 -16.52
N LYS A 286 16.32 20.89 -16.14
CA LYS A 286 16.66 20.45 -14.78
C LYS A 286 18.17 20.51 -14.56
N SER A 287 18.71 21.72 -14.39
CA SER A 287 20.09 21.90 -13.92
C SER A 287 20.10 22.12 -12.40
N GLY A 288 20.79 21.26 -11.65
CA GLY A 288 20.85 21.38 -10.18
C GLY A 288 21.63 20.26 -9.49
N ALA A 289 21.80 20.34 -8.18
CA ALA A 289 22.42 19.28 -7.38
C ALA A 289 21.58 17.99 -7.40
N PHE A 290 22.23 16.83 -7.34
CA PHE A 290 21.53 15.54 -7.19
C PHE A 290 20.79 15.47 -5.86
N SER A 291 19.67 14.74 -5.82
CA SER A 291 18.89 14.50 -4.60
C SER A 291 18.74 13.00 -4.34
N ALA A 292 19.17 12.55 -3.17
CA ALA A 292 19.06 11.15 -2.76
C ALA A 292 17.59 10.71 -2.65
N SER A 293 16.75 11.51 -2.00
CA SER A 293 15.31 11.22 -1.86
C SER A 293 14.58 11.28 -3.19
N HIS A 294 14.86 12.27 -4.05
CA HIS A 294 14.22 12.30 -5.37
C HIS A 294 14.65 11.09 -6.22
N THR A 295 15.91 10.68 -6.14
CA THR A 295 16.43 9.48 -6.83
C THR A 295 15.74 8.20 -6.36
N ILE A 296 15.70 7.95 -5.05
CA ILE A 296 15.17 6.69 -4.53
C ILE A 296 13.66 6.54 -4.78
N ASN A 297 12.92 7.65 -4.69
CA ASN A 297 11.49 7.69 -5.00
C ASN A 297 11.23 7.44 -6.50
N GLY A 298 12.00 8.09 -7.37
CA GLY A 298 11.88 7.92 -8.83
C GLY A 298 12.17 6.50 -9.32
N HIS A 299 12.96 5.74 -8.57
CA HIS A 299 13.21 4.32 -8.85
C HIS A 299 12.33 3.40 -7.99
N SER A 300 11.06 3.77 -7.80
CA SER A 300 10.09 2.87 -7.19
C SER A 300 9.83 1.64 -8.07
N VAL A 301 9.60 0.49 -7.43
CA VAL A 301 8.97 -0.65 -8.10
C VAL A 301 7.55 -0.25 -8.48
N VAL A 302 7.22 -0.38 -9.77
CA VAL A 302 5.89 -0.10 -10.30
C VAL A 302 5.26 -1.41 -10.73
N LEU A 303 4.08 -1.71 -10.19
CA LEU A 303 3.33 -2.91 -10.55
C LEU A 303 2.02 -2.56 -11.24
N ARG A 304 1.70 -3.28 -12.31
CA ARG A 304 0.33 -3.39 -12.82
C ARG A 304 -0.20 -4.77 -12.54
N LEU A 305 -1.22 -4.86 -11.69
CA LEU A 305 -1.95 -6.09 -11.40
C LEU A 305 -3.23 -6.12 -12.22
N GLU A 306 -3.53 -7.25 -12.84
CA GLU A 306 -4.72 -7.51 -13.63
C GLU A 306 -5.42 -8.76 -13.08
N TYR A 307 -6.70 -8.62 -12.75
CA TYR A 307 -7.54 -9.72 -12.28
C TYR A 307 -8.92 -9.57 -12.93
N GLY A 308 -9.28 -10.52 -13.79
CA GLY A 308 -10.40 -10.35 -14.73
C GLY A 308 -10.21 -9.10 -15.58
N ASN A 309 -11.21 -8.23 -15.59
CA ASN A 309 -11.22 -6.95 -16.30
C ASN A 309 -10.64 -5.79 -15.46
N VAL A 310 -10.38 -6.00 -14.17
CA VAL A 310 -9.98 -4.94 -13.22
C VAL A 310 -8.47 -4.86 -13.10
N ARG A 311 -7.96 -3.64 -13.22
CA ARG A 311 -6.52 -3.34 -13.23
C ARG A 311 -6.14 -2.35 -12.14
N PHE A 312 -5.07 -2.67 -11.43
CA PHE A 312 -4.45 -1.83 -10.42
C PHE A 312 -3.08 -1.36 -10.93
N LEU A 313 -2.78 -0.07 -10.80
CA LEU A 313 -1.43 0.45 -10.94
C LEU A 313 -0.92 0.92 -9.56
N LEU A 314 0.13 0.26 -9.08
CA LEU A 314 0.83 0.62 -7.86
C LEU A 314 2.11 1.35 -8.24
N SER A 315 2.11 2.68 -8.17
CA SER A 315 3.20 3.50 -8.70
C SER A 315 4.38 3.67 -7.75
N GLY A 316 4.27 3.28 -6.48
CA GLY A 316 5.19 3.79 -5.45
C GLY A 316 5.24 5.31 -5.50
N ASP A 317 6.44 5.90 -5.42
CA ASP A 317 6.65 7.34 -5.32
C ASP A 317 7.31 7.96 -6.55
N LEU A 318 6.94 7.48 -7.74
CA LEU A 318 7.43 8.08 -8.98
C LEU A 318 7.23 9.60 -9.00
N ASN A 319 8.31 10.30 -9.28
CA ASN A 319 8.32 11.72 -9.57
C ASN A 319 8.01 12.00 -11.06
N GLN A 320 7.88 13.27 -11.44
CA GLN A 320 7.51 13.66 -12.80
C GLN A 320 8.38 13.02 -13.89
N GLU A 321 9.70 13.06 -13.75
CA GLU A 321 10.63 12.49 -14.77
C GLU A 321 10.55 10.96 -14.85
N SER A 322 10.28 10.29 -13.74
CA SER A 322 10.14 8.84 -13.71
C SER A 322 8.79 8.39 -14.26
N MET A 323 7.73 9.16 -14.03
CA MET A 323 6.43 8.97 -14.69
C MET A 323 6.52 9.22 -16.21
N GLU A 324 7.27 10.24 -16.63
CA GLU A 324 7.53 10.51 -18.05
C GLU A 324 8.31 9.35 -18.69
N ALA A 325 9.36 8.85 -18.03
CA ALA A 325 10.12 7.69 -18.49
C ALA A 325 9.25 6.44 -18.61
N LEU A 326 8.37 6.19 -17.63
CA LEU A 326 7.38 5.13 -17.66
C LEU A 326 6.45 5.26 -18.87
N ARG A 327 5.87 6.45 -19.10
CA ARG A 327 4.97 6.72 -20.23
C ARG A 327 5.66 6.60 -21.60
N LYS A 328 6.97 6.88 -21.68
CA LYS A 328 7.75 6.65 -22.91
C LYS A 328 8.07 5.17 -23.13
N LYS A 329 8.15 4.38 -22.05
CA LYS A 329 8.53 2.97 -22.09
C LYS A 329 7.34 2.03 -22.29
N VAL A 330 6.18 2.37 -21.73
CA VAL A 330 4.97 1.55 -21.71
C VAL A 330 3.89 2.20 -22.56
N LEU A 331 3.18 1.41 -23.37
CA LEU A 331 2.10 1.93 -24.20
C LEU A 331 0.96 2.48 -23.32
N ALA A 332 0.30 3.56 -23.73
CA ALA A 332 -0.77 4.17 -22.94
C ALA A 332 -1.87 3.16 -22.53
N LYS A 333 -2.29 2.30 -23.46
CA LYS A 333 -3.28 1.22 -23.19
C LYS A 333 -2.82 0.21 -22.12
N GLU A 334 -1.52 0.06 -21.93
CA GLU A 334 -0.93 -0.83 -20.92
C GLU A 334 -0.77 -0.12 -19.57
N LEU A 335 -0.84 1.22 -19.53
CA LEU A 335 -0.89 1.99 -18.28
C LEU A 335 -2.31 2.14 -17.74
N GLU A 336 -3.30 2.12 -18.63
CA GLU A 336 -4.71 2.26 -18.28
C GLU A 336 -5.10 1.27 -17.16
N SER A 337 -5.62 1.81 -16.06
CA SER A 337 -5.97 1.08 -14.85
C SER A 337 -7.21 1.65 -14.19
N GLU A 338 -8.07 0.82 -13.59
CA GLU A 338 -9.23 1.30 -12.82
C GLU A 338 -8.80 1.89 -11.48
N ILE A 339 -7.83 1.24 -10.82
CA ILE A 339 -7.37 1.60 -9.47
C ILE A 339 -5.93 2.10 -9.55
N LEU A 340 -5.66 3.30 -9.03
CA LEU A 340 -4.33 3.88 -8.95
C LEU A 340 -3.95 4.11 -7.48
N LYS A 341 -2.84 3.53 -7.01
CA LYS A 341 -2.11 4.12 -5.89
C LYS A 341 -1.43 5.36 -6.41
N VAL A 342 -1.81 6.52 -5.89
CA VAL A 342 -1.31 7.82 -6.36
C VAL A 342 0.14 8.00 -5.95
N PRO A 343 1.03 8.50 -6.83
CA PRO A 343 2.44 8.63 -6.52
C PRO A 343 2.71 9.60 -5.36
N HIS A 344 3.75 9.28 -4.58
CA HIS A 344 4.43 10.21 -3.69
C HIS A 344 3.52 10.92 -2.70
N HIS A 345 2.65 10.12 -2.07
CA HIS A 345 1.67 10.54 -1.06
C HIS A 345 0.73 11.67 -1.46
N GLY A 346 0.67 12.00 -2.75
CA GLY A 346 -0.07 13.15 -3.24
C GLY A 346 0.76 14.41 -3.49
N SER A 347 2.06 14.28 -3.72
CA SER A 347 2.98 15.38 -4.08
C SER A 347 2.58 16.13 -5.36
N ALA A 348 3.11 17.34 -5.53
CA ALA A 348 2.95 18.13 -6.75
C ALA A 348 3.95 17.73 -7.87
N ASP A 349 4.82 16.75 -7.60
CA ASP A 349 5.85 16.27 -8.51
C ASP A 349 5.35 15.05 -9.30
N PHE A 350 4.55 15.31 -10.34
CA PHE A 350 3.91 14.28 -11.17
C PHE A 350 3.87 14.68 -12.65
N ASP A 351 3.75 13.70 -13.55
CA ASP A 351 3.52 13.91 -14.99
C ASP A 351 2.02 13.84 -15.32
N GLN A 352 1.41 14.95 -15.73
CA GLN A 352 -0.01 15.01 -16.08
C GLN A 352 -0.38 14.04 -17.21
N SER A 353 0.46 13.94 -18.25
CA SER A 353 0.20 13.05 -19.38
C SER A 353 0.29 11.58 -19.00
N ALA A 354 1.10 11.22 -18.00
CA ALA A 354 1.09 9.88 -17.43
C ALA A 354 -0.21 9.61 -16.66
N LEU A 355 -0.71 10.56 -15.86
CA LEU A 355 -2.03 10.41 -15.21
C LEU A 355 -3.14 10.23 -16.25
N GLU A 356 -3.13 11.01 -17.34
CA GLU A 356 -4.09 10.88 -18.45
C GLU A 356 -3.98 9.52 -19.17
N ALA A 357 -2.77 8.94 -19.28
CA ALA A 357 -2.58 7.60 -19.84
C ALA A 357 -3.06 6.48 -18.89
N ILE A 358 -2.95 6.68 -17.57
CA ILE A 358 -3.45 5.74 -16.55
C ILE A 358 -4.98 5.79 -16.48
N ALA A 359 -5.54 6.99 -16.66
CA ALA A 359 -6.96 7.29 -16.70
C ALA A 359 -7.81 6.74 -15.53
N PRO A 360 -7.39 6.83 -14.26
CA PRO A 360 -7.95 6.04 -13.16
C PRO A 360 -9.43 6.33 -12.87
N VAL A 361 -10.19 5.32 -12.44
CA VAL A 361 -11.55 5.51 -11.89
C VAL A 361 -11.47 5.83 -10.40
N VAL A 362 -10.57 5.14 -9.70
CA VAL A 362 -10.32 5.28 -8.27
C VAL A 362 -8.86 5.65 -8.05
N SER A 363 -8.62 6.79 -7.42
CA SER A 363 -7.31 7.26 -6.99
C SER A 363 -7.19 7.12 -5.47
N LEU A 364 -6.18 6.38 -5.00
CA LEU A 364 -5.90 6.11 -3.60
C LEU A 364 -4.65 6.88 -3.16
N ILE A 365 -4.80 7.81 -2.23
CA ILE A 365 -3.72 8.63 -1.69
C ILE A 365 -3.39 8.17 -0.26
N SER A 366 -2.16 7.72 -0.05
CA SER A 366 -1.63 7.47 1.29
C SER A 366 -0.94 8.74 1.74
N SER A 367 -1.55 9.49 2.65
CA SER A 367 -0.94 10.67 3.25
C SER A 367 -1.32 10.78 4.72
N GLY A 368 -0.58 11.63 5.42
CA GLY A 368 -0.97 12.14 6.72
C GLY A 368 0.19 12.85 7.40
N ASP A 369 -0.01 14.08 7.83
CA ASP A 369 1.07 14.83 8.49
C ASP A 369 1.19 14.41 9.97
N GLU A 370 2.41 14.02 10.39
CA GLU A 370 2.66 13.52 11.75
C GLU A 370 2.91 14.66 12.75
N SER A 371 3.68 15.67 12.32
CA SER A 371 4.10 16.79 13.16
C SER A 371 4.58 17.95 12.31
N ALA A 372 4.71 19.15 12.90
CA ALA A 372 5.31 20.31 12.23
C ALA A 372 6.75 20.08 11.71
N LYS A 373 7.45 19.03 12.17
CA LYS A 373 8.79 18.64 11.65
C LYS A 373 8.72 17.70 10.45
N LYS A 374 7.58 17.06 10.25
CA LYS A 374 7.28 16.05 9.23
C LYS A 374 5.93 16.42 8.59
N GLU A 375 5.84 17.64 8.11
CA GLU A 375 4.69 18.19 7.41
C GLU A 375 5.09 18.39 5.95
N TYR A 376 4.36 17.75 5.04
CA TYR A 376 4.64 17.80 3.61
C TYR A 376 3.52 18.51 2.84
N ILE A 377 2.39 18.80 3.50
CA ILE A 377 1.24 19.48 2.91
C ILE A 377 0.70 18.63 1.74
N HIS A 378 0.51 17.34 1.99
CA HIS A 378 -0.01 16.38 1.03
C HIS A 378 -1.43 15.92 1.43
N PRO A 379 -2.33 15.64 0.47
CA PRO A 379 -2.15 15.82 -0.97
C PRO A 379 -2.20 17.30 -1.42
N ARG A 380 -1.49 17.62 -2.49
CA ARG A 380 -1.46 18.97 -3.08
C ARG A 380 -2.72 19.21 -3.93
N ALA A 381 -3.29 20.41 -3.83
CA ALA A 381 -4.50 20.78 -4.58
C ALA A 381 -4.33 20.65 -6.12
N THR A 382 -3.12 20.91 -6.63
CA THR A 382 -2.78 20.73 -8.06
C THR A 382 -2.93 19.28 -8.49
N LEU A 383 -2.46 18.34 -7.68
CA LEU A 383 -2.62 16.91 -7.95
C LEU A 383 -4.09 16.48 -7.84
N MET A 384 -4.82 16.97 -6.83
CA MET A 384 -6.25 16.65 -6.69
C MET A 384 -7.04 17.03 -7.96
N GLY A 385 -6.76 18.21 -8.52
CA GLY A 385 -7.35 18.65 -9.79
C GLY A 385 -6.89 17.80 -10.98
N ALA A 386 -5.61 17.42 -11.03
CA ALA A 386 -5.04 16.56 -12.05
C ALA A 386 -5.69 15.16 -12.08
N LEU A 387 -5.89 14.55 -10.92
CA LEU A 387 -6.55 13.24 -10.78
C LEU A 387 -8.01 13.29 -11.26
N GLY A 388 -8.75 14.33 -10.88
CA GLY A 388 -10.12 14.53 -11.35
C GLY A 388 -10.19 14.71 -12.87
N ARG A 389 -9.26 15.48 -13.45
CA ARG A 389 -9.17 15.68 -14.91
C ARG A 389 -8.76 14.42 -15.67
N ALA A 390 -7.87 13.62 -15.11
CA ALA A 390 -7.36 12.40 -15.73
C ALA A 390 -8.35 11.23 -15.64
N SER A 391 -9.33 11.28 -14.75
CA SER A 391 -10.25 10.16 -14.56
C SER A 391 -11.13 9.92 -15.79
N ARG A 392 -11.26 8.64 -16.19
CA ARG A 392 -12.28 8.23 -17.18
C ARG A 392 -13.64 7.89 -16.56
N GLY A 393 -13.73 7.86 -15.22
CA GLY A 393 -14.97 7.60 -14.50
C GLY A 393 -15.76 8.89 -14.23
N ASN A 394 -17.09 8.79 -14.23
CA ASN A 394 -17.96 9.85 -13.72
C ASN A 394 -18.97 9.24 -12.72
N PRO A 395 -18.82 9.50 -11.40
CA PRO A 395 -17.86 10.41 -10.78
C PRO A 395 -16.42 9.87 -10.73
N ALA A 396 -15.44 10.78 -10.68
CA ALA A 396 -14.06 10.45 -10.33
C ALA A 396 -13.96 10.22 -8.81
N LEU A 397 -13.44 9.07 -8.38
CA LEU A 397 -13.31 8.73 -6.97
C LEU A 397 -11.88 8.98 -6.49
N VAL A 398 -11.69 9.90 -5.54
CA VAL A 398 -10.39 10.18 -4.92
C VAL A 398 -10.49 9.99 -3.41
N PHE A 399 -9.75 9.01 -2.90
CA PHE A 399 -9.69 8.68 -1.48
C PHE A 399 -8.34 9.08 -0.90
N CYS A 400 -8.36 9.58 0.34
CA CYS A 400 -7.16 9.89 1.11
C CYS A 400 -7.24 9.26 2.50
N THR A 401 -6.18 8.57 2.91
CA THR A 401 -6.12 7.90 4.22
C THR A 401 -6.25 8.88 5.37
N GLU A 402 -5.67 10.08 5.28
CA GLU A 402 -5.81 11.10 6.31
C GLU A 402 -7.25 11.62 6.43
N LEU A 403 -7.93 11.85 5.30
CA LEU A 403 -9.33 12.30 5.29
C LEU A 403 -10.29 11.22 5.81
N ALA A 404 -9.92 9.94 5.67
CA ALA A 404 -10.66 8.82 6.24
C ALA A 404 -10.41 8.61 7.74
N ALA A 405 -9.47 9.34 8.36
CA ALA A 405 -9.18 9.23 9.79
C ALA A 405 -10.18 10.01 10.65
N PHE A 406 -10.35 9.58 11.90
CA PHE A 406 -11.26 10.23 12.87
C PHE A 406 -10.51 10.73 14.08
N PHE A 407 -10.92 11.90 14.56
CA PHE A 407 -10.31 12.57 15.69
C PHE A 407 -11.36 12.95 16.75
N ALA A 408 -11.01 12.75 18.02
CA ALA A 408 -11.73 13.32 19.16
C ALA A 408 -11.03 14.61 19.58
N VAL A 409 -11.83 15.65 19.85
CA VAL A 409 -11.31 16.89 20.44
C VAL A 409 -10.84 16.61 21.87
N ARG A 410 -9.61 17.01 22.19
CA ARG A 410 -9.06 16.96 23.55
C ARG A 410 -8.99 18.33 24.22
N GLY A 411 -9.14 19.41 23.46
CA GLY A 411 -9.12 20.78 23.98
C GLY A 411 -7.70 21.24 24.32
N LEU A 412 -7.58 22.23 25.21
CA LEU A 412 -6.26 22.73 25.64
C LEU A 412 -5.47 21.60 26.30
N SER A 413 -4.34 21.29 25.68
CA SER A 413 -3.44 20.18 26.02
C SER A 413 -2.03 20.73 26.23
N VAL A 414 -1.21 20.00 26.98
CA VAL A 414 0.17 20.39 27.28
C VAL A 414 1.12 19.34 26.75
N ASP A 415 2.09 19.76 25.96
CA ASP A 415 3.16 18.87 25.48
C ASP A 415 3.99 18.43 26.69
N GLN A 416 4.04 17.13 26.96
CA GLN A 416 4.71 16.60 28.16
C GLN A 416 6.21 16.90 28.17
N LYS A 417 6.84 17.05 27.01
CA LYS A 417 8.27 17.35 26.84
C LYS A 417 8.53 18.85 26.83
N THR A 418 7.84 19.60 25.96
CA THR A 418 8.12 21.04 25.75
C THR A 418 7.35 21.96 26.69
N LYS A 419 6.35 21.43 27.40
CA LYS A 419 5.40 22.17 28.25
C LYS A 419 4.57 23.22 27.50
N LYS A 420 4.65 23.27 26.17
CA LYS A 420 3.83 24.16 25.35
C LYS A 420 2.36 23.76 25.44
N VAL A 421 1.51 24.76 25.61
CA VAL A 421 0.05 24.60 25.53
C VAL A 421 -0.36 24.64 24.06
N TYR A 422 -1.22 23.71 23.64
CA TYR A 422 -1.78 23.65 22.29
C TYR A 422 -3.22 23.13 22.34
N PHE A 423 -3.98 23.35 21.26
CA PHE A 423 -5.30 22.74 21.14
C PHE A 423 -5.15 21.33 20.54
N GLY A 424 -5.45 20.32 21.36
CA GLY A 424 -5.18 18.92 21.05
C GLY A 424 -6.36 18.20 20.43
N PHE A 425 -6.03 17.26 19.54
CA PHE A 425 -6.92 16.25 19.00
C PHE A 425 -6.30 14.87 19.23
N GLU A 426 -7.12 13.85 19.47
CA GLU A 426 -6.69 12.46 19.55
C GLU A 426 -7.27 11.68 18.38
N ARG A 427 -6.42 11.00 17.62
CA ARG A 427 -6.86 10.11 16.55
C ARG A 427 -7.55 8.88 17.17
N THR A 428 -8.84 8.72 16.92
CA THR A 428 -9.68 7.63 17.45
C THR A 428 -9.81 6.46 16.48
N SER A 429 -9.69 6.71 15.18
CA SER A 429 -9.59 5.70 14.13
C SER A 429 -8.60 6.15 13.08
N PHE A 430 -7.73 5.23 12.67
CA PHE A 430 -6.90 5.42 11.49
C PHE A 430 -7.77 5.27 10.24
N GLY A 431 -7.47 6.06 9.22
CA GLY A 431 -8.15 5.91 7.94
C GLY A 431 -7.65 4.66 7.23
N ILE A 432 -8.58 3.89 6.68
CA ILE A 432 -8.27 2.72 5.87
C ILE A 432 -9.20 2.76 4.68
N ILE A 433 -8.63 2.61 3.49
CA ILE A 433 -9.38 2.52 2.25
C ILE A 433 -9.28 1.08 1.76
N HIS A 434 -10.42 0.50 1.45
CA HIS A 434 -10.53 -0.89 1.00
C HIS A 434 -11.02 -0.92 -0.44
N VAL A 435 -10.42 -1.80 -1.24
CA VAL A 435 -10.91 -2.20 -2.57
C VAL A 435 -11.15 -3.71 -2.55
N ARG A 436 -12.30 -4.14 -3.07
CA ARG A 436 -12.69 -5.54 -3.22
C ARG A 436 -13.07 -5.79 -4.67
N THR A 437 -12.65 -6.90 -5.26
CA THR A 437 -13.07 -7.27 -6.61
C THR A 437 -13.00 -8.78 -6.87
N ASP A 438 -13.94 -9.29 -7.66
CA ASP A 438 -13.94 -10.63 -8.24
C ASP A 438 -13.39 -10.66 -9.69
N GLY A 439 -12.89 -9.51 -10.16
CA GLY A 439 -12.39 -9.31 -11.51
C GLY A 439 -13.39 -8.67 -12.47
N GLU A 440 -14.64 -8.48 -12.07
CA GLU A 440 -15.62 -7.71 -12.87
C GLU A 440 -16.25 -6.61 -12.02
N ARG A 441 -16.70 -6.94 -10.82
CA ARG A 441 -17.27 -6.00 -9.86
C ARG A 441 -16.18 -5.42 -8.98
N VAL A 442 -16.28 -4.11 -8.71
CA VAL A 442 -15.43 -3.41 -7.75
C VAL A 442 -16.29 -2.78 -6.66
N LEU A 443 -15.86 -2.95 -5.40
CA LEU A 443 -16.38 -2.23 -4.25
C LEU A 443 -15.22 -1.49 -3.57
N VAL A 444 -15.32 -0.16 -3.49
CA VAL A 444 -14.36 0.68 -2.76
C VAL A 444 -15.06 1.32 -1.58
N PHE A 445 -14.46 1.25 -0.39
CA PHE A 445 -15.06 1.82 0.80
C PHE A 445 -14.06 2.24 1.89
N THR A 446 -14.51 3.12 2.79
CA THR A 446 -13.79 3.53 3.99
C THR A 446 -14.61 3.25 5.24
N HIS A 447 -13.92 3.17 6.37
CA HIS A 447 -14.59 3.19 7.67
C HIS A 447 -15.02 4.61 8.04
N SER A 448 -16.08 4.73 8.86
CA SER A 448 -16.45 5.99 9.49
C SER A 448 -16.39 5.91 11.02
N GLY A 449 -16.31 7.07 11.69
CA GLY A 449 -16.41 7.18 13.14
C GLY A 449 -17.76 6.72 13.71
N LYS A 450 -18.80 6.65 12.88
CA LYS A 450 -20.03 5.92 13.20
C LYS A 450 -19.85 4.46 12.79
N ALA A 451 -19.96 3.54 13.75
CA ALA A 451 -19.68 2.11 13.54
C ALA A 451 -20.42 1.49 12.35
N GLU A 452 -21.65 1.94 12.11
CA GLU A 452 -22.52 1.43 11.04
C GLU A 452 -22.27 2.11 9.70
N LEU A 453 -21.79 3.36 9.73
CA LEU A 453 -21.64 4.18 8.53
C LEU A 453 -20.33 3.86 7.78
N LYS A 454 -20.43 3.67 6.46
CA LYS A 454 -19.35 3.53 5.49
C LYS A 454 -19.62 4.44 4.30
N GLU A 455 -18.59 5.09 3.81
CA GLU A 455 -18.60 5.63 2.46
C GLU A 455 -18.21 4.48 1.53
N ALA A 456 -19.09 4.11 0.59
CA ALA A 456 -18.87 2.97 -0.29
C ALA A 456 -19.43 3.24 -1.70
N TYR A 457 -18.67 2.81 -2.71
CA TYR A 457 -19.04 2.92 -4.11
C TYR A 457 -18.82 1.57 -4.78
N ARG A 458 -19.80 1.17 -5.61
CA ARG A 458 -19.77 -0.06 -6.41
C ARG A 458 -19.85 0.29 -7.88
N PHE A 459 -19.03 -0.36 -8.69
CA PHE A 459 -19.13 -0.31 -10.14
C PHE A 459 -18.70 -1.65 -10.74
N ASP A 460 -19.16 -1.92 -11.95
CA ASP A 460 -18.79 -3.10 -12.73
C ASP A 460 -17.87 -2.66 -13.88
N VAL A 461 -16.96 -3.56 -14.29
CA VAL A 461 -15.96 -3.35 -15.34
C VAL A 461 -16.13 -4.44 -16.38
N ASP A 462 -16.52 -4.06 -17.59
CA ASP A 462 -16.75 -5.00 -18.68
C ASP A 462 -15.44 -5.44 -19.37
N ALA A 463 -15.54 -6.37 -20.32
CA ALA A 463 -14.39 -6.88 -21.08
C ALA A 463 -13.75 -5.83 -22.01
N GLN A 464 -14.38 -4.67 -22.21
CA GLN A 464 -13.86 -3.51 -22.91
C GLN A 464 -13.35 -2.43 -21.93
N HIS A 465 -13.25 -2.78 -20.64
CA HIS A 465 -12.84 -1.92 -19.53
C HIS A 465 -13.71 -0.67 -19.35
N GLN A 466 -14.96 -0.71 -19.82
CA GLN A 466 -15.94 0.32 -19.53
C GLN A 466 -16.50 0.13 -18.12
N VAL A 467 -16.77 1.27 -17.47
CA VAL A 467 -17.17 1.31 -16.06
C VAL A 467 -18.63 1.73 -15.95
N GLU A 468 -19.44 0.89 -15.31
CA GLU A 468 -20.83 1.19 -15.00
C GLU A 468 -21.01 1.27 -13.47
N PHE A 469 -21.30 2.47 -12.97
CA PHE A 469 -21.59 2.67 -11.56
C PHE A 469 -22.96 2.10 -11.18
N ALA A 470 -23.03 1.49 -10.01
CA ALA A 470 -24.29 1.10 -9.41
C ALA A 470 -25.17 2.34 -9.16
N ALA A 471 -26.46 2.25 -9.50
CA ALA A 471 -27.42 3.33 -9.24
C ALA A 471 -27.54 3.70 -7.75
N ASP A 472 -27.36 2.73 -6.86
CA ASP A 472 -27.39 2.93 -5.42
C ASP A 472 -25.97 3.14 -4.87
N VAL A 473 -25.62 4.39 -4.55
CA VAL A 473 -24.51 4.65 -3.62
C VAL A 473 -24.97 4.13 -2.25
N LYS A 474 -24.48 2.97 -1.83
CA LYS A 474 -24.75 2.42 -0.49
C LYS A 474 -23.99 3.23 0.57
N LYS A 475 -24.42 4.47 0.83
CA LYS A 475 -24.19 5.14 2.11
C LYS A 475 -25.04 4.41 3.15
N ARG A 476 -24.45 3.45 3.84
CA ARG A 476 -25.03 2.85 5.05
C ARG A 476 -24.20 3.26 6.21
#